data_AF-A0A9P7MGV6-F1
#
_entry.id   AF-A0A9P7MGV6-F1
#
_cell.length_a   1.000
_cell.length_b   1.000
_cell.length_c   1.000
_cell.angle_alpha   90.00
_cell.angle_beta   90.00
_cell.angle_gamma   90.00
#
_symmetry.space_group_name_H-M   'P 1'
#
loop_
_entity.id
_entity.type
_entity.pdbx_description
1 polymer ?
#
loop_
_entity_poly.entity_id
_entity_poly.type
_entity_poly.pdbx_seq_one_letter_code
_entity_poly.pdbx_strand_id
1 'polypeptide(L)'
;MESSFSFLRRGESFESEESLQSDLLSLPWVDIDFILQAQQSWADKHARGRCYHHQENVGVFDGDGPEERKFNQHILQHEEGTLKFDARACFEADYVRAISLMAHPGLGFVGRQWGTMDILQKVRIPMDLITGPWDEEKRRRLYWLTRARDCVGGEPFNGIPYPWEAKLACLDAVLIHAEEPDRLVINCLIGQWIDTGLPQDEAHKRLVALCRRLERGGDPPDIERFLGELIKRLDDDGQFSEYHNEGGLW
;
A
#
# COMPACT_ATOMS: atom_id res chain seq x y z
N MET A 1 -32.03 27.06 -2.65
CA MET A 1 -30.86 27.38 -1.80
C MET A 1 -31.20 26.95 -0.38
N GLU A 2 -30.25 26.27 0.24
CA GLU A 2 -30.14 25.91 1.66
C GLU A 2 -31.22 24.99 2.27
N SER A 3 -30.82 23.74 2.50
CA SER A 3 -31.03 23.15 3.83
C SER A 3 -29.89 22.18 4.11
N SER A 4 -28.94 22.69 4.89
CA SER A 4 -27.79 21.98 5.43
C SER A 4 -28.26 21.02 6.53
N PHE A 5 -28.07 19.71 6.33
CA PHE A 5 -28.17 18.73 7.41
C PHE A 5 -26.90 18.83 8.26
N SER A 6 -26.97 19.66 9.29
CA SER A 6 -26.04 19.66 10.41
C SER A 6 -26.59 18.75 11.51
N PHE A 7 -26.12 17.50 11.53
CA PHE A 7 -26.23 16.64 12.71
C PHE A 7 -24.81 16.21 13.11
N LEU A 8 -24.02 17.18 13.56
CA LEU A 8 -22.83 16.91 14.35
C LEU A 8 -23.19 17.12 15.81
N ARG A 9 -23.22 16.02 16.57
CA ARG A 9 -23.20 16.07 18.03
C ARG A 9 -21.87 16.72 18.43
N ARG A 10 -22.00 17.89 19.05
CA ARG A 10 -20.90 18.71 19.54
C ARG A 10 -20.21 17.96 20.70
N GLY A 11 -19.08 17.28 20.43
CA GLY A 11 -18.15 16.85 21.48
C GLY A 11 -17.37 15.54 21.28
N GLU A 12 -17.73 14.67 20.35
CA GLU A 12 -16.92 13.48 20.04
C GLU A 12 -15.88 13.89 18.97
N SER A 13 -14.60 13.79 19.30
CA SER A 13 -13.51 14.27 18.43
C SER A 13 -13.27 13.30 17.28
N PHE A 14 -12.83 13.80 16.11
CA PHE A 14 -12.40 12.96 14.99
C PHE A 14 -11.33 11.93 15.41
N GLU A 15 -10.50 12.25 16.40
CA GLU A 15 -9.53 11.32 16.97
C GLU A 15 -10.17 10.07 17.60
N SER A 16 -11.38 10.20 18.17
CA SER A 16 -12.12 9.04 18.69
C SER A 16 -12.63 8.12 17.58
N GLU A 17 -12.95 8.66 16.40
CA GLU A 17 -13.43 7.87 15.25
C GLU A 17 -12.26 7.19 14.53
N GLU A 18 -11.13 7.87 14.36
CA GLU A 18 -9.90 7.31 13.78
C GLU A 18 -9.32 6.19 14.65
N SER A 19 -9.28 6.40 15.98
CA SER A 19 -8.86 5.36 16.92
C SER A 19 -9.81 4.16 16.89
N LEU A 20 -11.12 4.41 16.90
CA LEU A 20 -12.12 3.34 16.85
C LEU A 20 -12.00 2.51 15.57
N GLN A 21 -11.84 3.16 14.41
CA GLN A 21 -11.65 2.45 13.14
C GLN A 21 -10.33 1.67 13.12
N SER A 22 -9.26 2.21 13.71
CA SER A 22 -7.98 1.50 13.89
C SER A 22 -8.12 0.26 14.77
N ASP A 23 -8.81 0.40 15.91
CA ASP A 23 -9.05 -0.69 16.86
C ASP A 23 -9.89 -1.79 16.22
N LEU A 24 -10.94 -1.41 15.48
CA LEU A 24 -11.79 -2.34 14.75
C LEU A 24 -11.00 -3.13 13.70
N LEU A 25 -10.19 -2.45 12.88
CA LEU A 25 -9.37 -3.10 11.85
C LEU A 25 -8.25 -3.98 12.43
N SER A 26 -7.92 -3.80 13.70
CA SER A 26 -6.95 -4.63 14.43
C SER A 26 -7.57 -5.87 15.09
N LEU A 27 -8.90 -6.03 15.04
CA LEU A 27 -9.55 -7.20 15.62
C LEU A 27 -9.26 -8.46 14.80
N PRO A 28 -8.99 -9.61 15.44
CA PRO A 28 -8.54 -10.83 14.75
C PRO A 28 -9.61 -11.47 13.86
N TRP A 29 -10.87 -11.10 14.03
CA TRP A 29 -11.99 -11.59 13.21
C TRP A 29 -12.34 -10.65 12.05
N VAL A 30 -11.70 -9.46 11.98
CA VAL A 30 -11.87 -8.53 10.86
C VAL A 30 -10.88 -8.90 9.77
N ASP A 31 -11.37 -9.70 8.82
CA ASP A 31 -10.66 -10.12 7.62
C ASP A 31 -11.11 -9.31 6.39
N ILE A 32 -10.46 -9.57 5.26
CA ILE A 32 -10.83 -8.93 3.99
C ILE A 32 -12.29 -9.19 3.59
N ASP A 33 -12.84 -10.38 3.88
CA ASP A 33 -14.20 -10.74 3.49
C ASP A 33 -15.24 -9.91 4.26
N PHE A 34 -15.03 -9.72 5.56
CA PHE A 34 -15.82 -8.85 6.40
C PHE A 34 -15.79 -7.41 5.88
N ILE A 35 -14.60 -6.89 5.56
CA ILE A 35 -14.43 -5.52 5.06
C ILE A 35 -15.18 -5.32 3.74
N LEU A 36 -15.03 -6.24 2.78
CA LEU A 36 -15.71 -6.15 1.49
C LEU A 36 -17.24 -6.30 1.62
N GLN A 37 -17.71 -7.15 2.53
CA GLN A 37 -19.14 -7.26 2.83
C GLN A 37 -19.70 -5.96 3.43
N ALA A 38 -18.95 -5.32 4.32
CA ALA A 38 -19.32 -4.02 4.88
C ALA A 38 -19.38 -2.95 3.77
N GLN A 39 -18.39 -2.91 2.87
CA GLN A 39 -18.35 -2.01 1.72
C GLN A 39 -19.55 -2.23 0.78
N GLN A 40 -19.88 -3.48 0.46
CA GLN A 40 -21.04 -3.83 -0.35
C GLN A 40 -22.36 -3.39 0.31
N SER A 41 -22.52 -3.69 1.60
CA SER A 41 -23.72 -3.34 2.37
C SER A 41 -23.95 -1.83 2.43
N TRP A 42 -22.86 -1.06 2.56
CA TRP A 42 -22.91 0.39 2.48
C TRP A 42 -23.34 0.85 1.08
N ALA A 43 -22.73 0.30 0.03
CA ALA A 43 -23.01 0.69 -1.35
C ALA A 43 -24.46 0.38 -1.76
N ASP A 44 -25.00 -0.79 -1.43
CA ASP A 44 -26.39 -1.17 -1.76
C ASP A 44 -27.43 -0.23 -1.10
N LYS A 45 -27.08 0.33 0.06
CA LYS A 45 -27.93 1.26 0.82
C LYS A 45 -27.75 2.71 0.40
N HIS A 46 -26.53 3.15 0.13
CA HIS A 46 -26.18 4.56 0.02
C HIS A 46 -25.66 5.00 -1.35
N ALA A 47 -25.24 4.09 -2.22
CA ALA A 47 -24.60 4.38 -3.50
C ALA A 47 -25.46 4.03 -4.73
N ARG A 48 -26.78 3.89 -4.56
CA ARG A 48 -27.68 3.60 -5.69
C ARG A 48 -27.58 4.67 -6.78
N GLY A 49 -27.37 4.21 -8.03
CA GLY A 49 -27.23 5.09 -9.19
C GLY A 49 -25.86 5.76 -9.33
N ARG A 50 -24.86 5.35 -8.54
CA ARG A 50 -23.46 5.76 -8.72
C ARG A 50 -22.70 4.67 -9.49
N CYS A 51 -21.75 5.09 -10.32
CA CYS A 51 -20.81 4.18 -10.96
C CYS A 51 -19.60 3.95 -10.05
N TYR A 52 -19.08 2.74 -10.07
CA TYR A 52 -17.79 2.44 -9.45
C TYR A 52 -16.68 2.86 -10.41
N HIS A 53 -15.63 3.49 -9.90
CA HIS A 53 -14.49 3.91 -10.70
C HIS A 53 -13.26 3.16 -10.22
N HIS A 54 -12.68 2.36 -11.12
CA HIS A 54 -11.42 1.69 -10.89
C HIS A 54 -10.25 2.66 -11.01
N GLN A 55 -9.12 2.29 -10.40
CA GLN A 55 -7.91 3.08 -10.52
C GLN A 55 -7.20 2.75 -11.84
N GLU A 56 -7.18 3.68 -12.80
CA GLU A 56 -6.55 3.42 -14.11
C GLU A 56 -5.02 3.50 -14.07
N ASN A 57 -4.47 4.42 -13.28
CA ASN A 57 -3.04 4.63 -13.19
C ASN A 57 -2.43 3.80 -12.07
N VAL A 58 -2.09 2.51 -12.32
CA VAL A 58 -1.35 1.68 -11.35
C VAL A 58 -0.18 0.94 -12.01
N GLY A 59 1.00 1.56 -12.05
CA GLY A 59 2.30 0.90 -12.20
C GLY A 59 2.83 0.84 -13.62
N VAL A 60 4.08 0.40 -13.73
CA VAL A 60 4.65 -0.11 -14.98
C VAL A 60 4.38 -1.61 -15.01
N PHE A 61 3.68 -2.07 -16.03
CA PHE A 61 3.36 -3.48 -16.23
C PHE A 61 4.49 -4.20 -16.94
N ASP A 62 4.64 -5.49 -16.65
CA ASP A 62 5.50 -6.40 -17.41
C ASP A 62 4.78 -6.94 -18.67
N GLY A 63 4.09 -6.04 -19.40
CA GLY A 63 3.42 -6.30 -20.68
C GLY A 63 1.88 -6.42 -20.68
N ASP A 64 1.28 -6.45 -21.89
CA ASP A 64 -0.17 -6.61 -22.17
C ASP A 64 -0.63 -8.06 -21.95
N GLY A 65 -0.63 -8.47 -20.69
CA GLY A 65 -1.02 -9.81 -20.26
C GLY A 65 -2.55 -10.04 -20.34
N PRO A 66 -2.99 -11.30 -20.36
CA PRO A 66 -4.42 -11.64 -20.35
C PRO A 66 -5.18 -11.07 -19.15
N GLU A 67 -4.53 -10.90 -18.00
CA GLU A 67 -5.15 -10.30 -16.80
C GLU A 67 -5.37 -8.79 -16.95
N GLU A 68 -4.47 -8.06 -17.62
CA GLU A 68 -4.66 -6.62 -17.91
C GLU A 68 -5.85 -6.42 -18.85
N ARG A 69 -6.02 -7.29 -19.85
CA ARG A 69 -7.20 -7.23 -20.74
C ARG A 69 -8.50 -7.49 -20.02
N LYS A 70 -8.54 -8.48 -19.11
CA LYS A 70 -9.72 -8.76 -18.27
C LYS A 70 -10.03 -7.58 -17.36
N PHE A 71 -9.01 -6.96 -16.78
CA PHE A 71 -9.16 -5.77 -15.95
C PHE A 71 -9.75 -4.60 -16.75
N ASN A 72 -9.19 -4.28 -17.91
CA ASN A 72 -9.69 -3.21 -18.78
C ASN A 72 -11.13 -3.49 -19.24
N GLN A 73 -11.47 -4.75 -19.53
CA GLN A 73 -12.85 -5.13 -19.84
C GLN A 73 -13.79 -4.91 -18.64
N HIS A 74 -13.36 -5.25 -17.43
CA HIS A 74 -14.14 -5.05 -16.21
C HIS A 74 -14.40 -3.56 -15.94
N ILE A 75 -13.40 -2.69 -16.17
CA ILE A 75 -13.57 -1.22 -16.11
C ILE A 75 -14.64 -0.75 -17.10
N LEU A 76 -14.49 -1.11 -18.38
CA LEU A 76 -15.42 -0.69 -19.43
C LEU A 76 -16.87 -1.08 -19.11
N GLN A 77 -17.07 -2.28 -18.56
CA GLN A 77 -18.42 -2.73 -18.16
C GLN A 77 -19.03 -1.87 -17.04
N HIS A 78 -18.23 -1.36 -16.11
CA HIS A 78 -18.70 -0.42 -15.09
C HIS A 78 -18.97 0.98 -15.67
N GLU A 79 -18.12 1.48 -16.56
CA GLU A 79 -18.30 2.78 -17.23
C GLU A 79 -19.55 2.81 -18.12
N GLU A 80 -19.80 1.73 -18.85
CA GLU A 80 -20.99 1.54 -19.67
C GLU A 80 -22.25 1.23 -18.85
N GLY A 81 -22.11 1.04 -17.53
CA GLY A 81 -23.22 0.70 -16.62
C GLY A 81 -23.81 -0.70 -16.87
N THR A 82 -23.10 -1.57 -17.58
CA THR A 82 -23.55 -2.94 -17.88
C THR A 82 -23.26 -3.91 -16.74
N LEU A 83 -22.35 -3.56 -15.83
CA LEU A 83 -22.03 -4.31 -14.63
C LEU A 83 -22.43 -3.55 -13.36
N LYS A 84 -23.26 -4.19 -12.52
CA LYS A 84 -23.60 -3.67 -11.19
C LYS A 84 -22.36 -3.74 -10.29
N PHE A 85 -22.14 -2.71 -9.47
CA PHE A 85 -21.09 -2.74 -8.45
C PHE A 85 -21.18 -3.98 -7.55
N ASP A 86 -20.07 -4.69 -7.47
CA ASP A 86 -19.80 -5.81 -6.57
C ASP A 86 -18.43 -5.57 -5.94
N ALA A 87 -18.41 -5.24 -4.65
CA ALA A 87 -17.19 -4.87 -3.94
C ALA A 87 -16.11 -5.97 -4.00
N ARG A 88 -16.52 -7.24 -4.01
CA ARG A 88 -15.60 -8.36 -4.09
C ARG A 88 -15.04 -8.50 -5.50
N ALA A 89 -15.88 -8.49 -6.52
CA ALA A 89 -15.43 -8.61 -7.91
C ALA A 89 -14.46 -7.47 -8.28
N CYS A 90 -14.80 -6.24 -7.89
CA CYS A 90 -13.94 -5.07 -8.12
C CYS A 90 -12.60 -5.20 -7.38
N PHE A 91 -12.63 -5.58 -6.10
CA PHE A 91 -11.42 -5.80 -5.31
C PHE A 91 -10.51 -6.87 -5.91
N GLU A 92 -11.05 -8.01 -6.32
CA GLU A 92 -10.24 -9.10 -6.89
C GLU A 92 -9.61 -8.68 -8.23
N ALA A 93 -10.32 -7.93 -9.06
CA ALA A 93 -9.78 -7.38 -10.30
C ALA A 93 -8.60 -6.44 -10.03
N ASP A 94 -8.74 -5.53 -9.06
CA ASP A 94 -7.68 -4.61 -8.64
C ASP A 94 -6.50 -5.36 -8.00
N TYR A 95 -6.77 -6.37 -7.17
CA TYR A 95 -5.77 -7.15 -6.44
C TYR A 95 -4.90 -8.03 -7.36
N VAL A 96 -5.52 -8.75 -8.30
CA VAL A 96 -4.79 -9.55 -9.31
C VAL A 96 -3.84 -8.66 -10.12
N ARG A 97 -4.31 -7.46 -10.47
CA ARG A 97 -3.49 -6.47 -11.16
C ARG A 97 -2.32 -6.01 -10.29
N ALA A 98 -2.58 -5.71 -9.01
CA ALA A 98 -1.57 -5.22 -8.07
C ALA A 98 -0.41 -6.20 -7.82
N ILE A 99 -0.71 -7.51 -7.80
CA ILE A 99 0.32 -8.56 -7.66
C ILE A 99 1.28 -8.57 -8.87
N SER A 100 0.81 -8.16 -10.04
CA SER A 100 1.58 -8.20 -11.29
C SER A 100 2.48 -6.96 -11.47
N LEU A 101 2.43 -6.01 -10.55
CA LEU A 101 3.20 -4.77 -10.64
C LEU A 101 4.66 -4.99 -10.27
N MET A 102 5.56 -4.42 -11.07
CA MET A 102 6.97 -4.34 -10.71
C MET A 102 7.14 -3.54 -9.42
N ALA A 103 8.17 -3.88 -8.64
CA ALA A 103 8.62 -2.97 -7.59
C ALA A 103 9.24 -1.73 -8.24
N HIS A 104 8.81 -0.54 -7.84
CA HIS A 104 9.31 0.70 -8.43
C HIS A 104 9.85 1.64 -7.35
N PRO A 105 11.14 2.01 -7.39
CA PRO A 105 11.71 2.99 -6.46
C PRO A 105 11.13 4.38 -6.71
N GLY A 106 10.81 5.11 -5.63
CA GLY A 106 10.17 6.43 -5.68
C GLY A 106 8.68 6.42 -6.07
N LEU A 107 8.15 5.24 -6.43
CA LEU A 107 6.76 4.97 -6.72
C LEU A 107 6.34 3.74 -5.92
N GLY A 108 6.39 3.81 -4.59
CA GLY A 108 5.41 3.03 -3.83
C GLY A 108 4.00 3.32 -4.37
N PHE A 109 2.94 2.77 -3.78
CA PHE A 109 1.59 3.28 -4.07
C PHE A 109 1.43 4.82 -3.90
N VAL A 110 2.47 5.44 -3.35
CA VAL A 110 2.91 6.82 -3.22
C VAL A 110 2.63 7.81 -4.37
N GLY A 111 2.52 7.36 -5.62
CA GLY A 111 2.26 8.27 -6.75
C GLY A 111 0.78 8.48 -7.12
N ARG A 112 -0.14 7.77 -6.47
CA ARG A 112 -1.46 7.52 -7.06
C ARG A 112 -2.54 8.03 -6.11
N GLN A 113 -3.32 9.01 -6.52
CA GLN A 113 -4.52 9.41 -5.78
C GLN A 113 -5.49 8.23 -5.81
N TRP A 114 -5.51 7.43 -4.74
CA TRP A 114 -6.57 6.46 -4.51
C TRP A 114 -7.77 7.25 -4.01
N GLY A 115 -8.63 7.67 -4.94
CA GLY A 115 -9.76 8.53 -4.65
C GLY A 115 -10.91 7.86 -3.90
N THR A 116 -10.72 6.69 -3.27
CA THR A 116 -11.84 5.97 -2.63
C THR A 116 -12.15 6.46 -1.23
N MET A 117 -11.17 7.03 -0.49
CA MET A 117 -11.37 7.54 0.89
C MET A 117 -12.22 6.59 1.75
N ASP A 118 -11.99 5.27 1.62
CA ASP A 118 -12.77 4.25 2.30
C ASP A 118 -12.49 4.25 3.82
N ILE A 119 -11.37 4.84 4.26
CA ILE A 119 -11.01 5.01 5.67
C ILE A 119 -10.56 6.45 6.00
N LEU A 120 -10.64 6.82 7.29
CA LEU A 120 -10.17 8.11 7.79
C LEU A 120 -8.64 8.22 7.70
N GLN A 121 -8.14 9.45 7.55
CA GLN A 121 -6.73 9.73 7.22
C GLN A 121 -5.74 9.17 8.25
N LYS A 122 -6.03 9.25 9.55
CA LYS A 122 -5.10 8.77 10.61
C LYS A 122 -5.43 7.39 11.19
N VAL A 123 -6.26 6.60 10.50
CA VAL A 123 -6.41 5.18 10.86
C VAL A 123 -5.03 4.54 10.91
N ARG A 124 -4.77 3.58 11.79
CA ARG A 124 -3.50 2.85 11.83
C ARG A 124 -3.64 1.51 11.12
N ILE A 125 -2.58 1.12 10.42
CA ILE A 125 -2.44 -0.25 9.90
C ILE A 125 -2.08 -1.14 11.08
N PRO A 126 -2.78 -2.27 11.27
CA PRO A 126 -2.44 -3.26 12.29
C PRO A 126 -0.96 -3.66 12.23
N MET A 127 -0.32 -3.78 13.40
CA MET A 127 1.12 -4.00 13.49
C MET A 127 1.56 -5.30 12.83
N ASP A 128 0.73 -6.34 12.92
CA ASP A 128 0.95 -7.65 12.30
C ASP A 128 0.92 -7.63 10.77
N LEU A 129 0.31 -6.61 10.17
CA LEU A 129 0.37 -6.35 8.72
C LEU A 129 1.61 -5.54 8.32
N ILE A 130 2.28 -4.88 9.26
CA ILE A 130 3.51 -4.12 9.02
C ILE A 130 4.73 -5.03 9.18
N THR A 131 4.75 -5.86 10.21
CA THR A 131 5.94 -6.66 10.55
C THR A 131 5.91 -8.08 9.97
N GLY A 132 4.80 -8.49 9.35
CA GLY A 132 4.62 -9.84 8.82
C GLY A 132 4.62 -10.94 9.89
N PRO A 133 4.71 -12.22 9.48
CA PRO A 133 4.67 -12.69 8.09
C PRO A 133 3.29 -12.47 7.45
N TRP A 134 3.25 -12.43 6.11
CA TRP A 134 2.04 -12.20 5.31
C TRP A 134 1.59 -13.49 4.64
N ASP A 135 0.49 -14.07 5.12
CA ASP A 135 -0.29 -15.02 4.34
C ASP A 135 -1.18 -14.29 3.34
N GLU A 136 -1.92 -15.04 2.53
CA GLU A 136 -2.78 -14.47 1.49
C GLU A 136 -3.85 -13.51 2.04
N GLU A 137 -4.41 -13.79 3.22
CA GLU A 137 -5.37 -12.90 3.88
C GLU A 137 -4.72 -11.57 4.22
N LYS A 138 -3.56 -11.61 4.88
CA LYS A 138 -2.83 -10.42 5.27
C LYS A 138 -2.37 -9.60 4.07
N ARG A 139 -1.97 -10.24 2.97
CA ARG A 139 -1.61 -9.56 1.70
C ARG A 139 -2.81 -8.79 1.14
N ARG A 140 -3.97 -9.44 1.07
CA ARG A 140 -5.23 -8.82 0.60
C ARG A 140 -5.67 -7.67 1.50
N ARG A 141 -5.62 -7.86 2.82
CA ARG A 141 -5.99 -6.85 3.80
C ARG A 141 -5.03 -5.66 3.80
N LEU A 142 -3.73 -5.91 3.69
CA LEU A 142 -2.71 -4.88 3.52
C LEU A 142 -2.96 -4.07 2.25
N TYR A 143 -3.18 -4.73 1.12
CA TYR A 143 -3.53 -4.07 -0.13
C TYR A 143 -4.79 -3.21 0.01
N TRP A 144 -5.85 -3.76 0.63
CA TRP A 144 -7.08 -3.02 0.91
C TRP A 144 -6.82 -1.74 1.73
N LEU A 145 -6.00 -1.82 2.78
CA LEU A 145 -5.69 -0.68 3.64
C LEU A 145 -4.83 0.37 2.96
N THR A 146 -3.89 -0.06 2.13
CA THR A 146 -3.08 0.86 1.32
C THR A 146 -3.95 1.61 0.32
N ARG A 147 -4.95 0.94 -0.29
CA ARG A 147 -5.87 1.57 -1.24
C ARG A 147 -6.92 2.48 -0.64
N ALA A 148 -7.41 2.12 0.53
CA ALA A 148 -8.53 2.78 1.17
C ALA A 148 -8.21 4.22 1.64
N ARG A 149 -6.93 4.59 1.68
CA ARG A 149 -6.43 5.86 2.22
C ARG A 149 -6.30 6.93 1.14
N ASP A 150 -6.70 8.13 1.53
CA ASP A 150 -6.28 9.34 0.82
C ASP A 150 -4.83 9.68 1.17
N CYS A 151 -3.96 9.64 0.16
CA CYS A 151 -2.54 9.96 0.31
C CYS A 151 -2.29 11.44 -0.03
N VAL A 152 -2.80 12.36 0.80
CA VAL A 152 -2.44 13.79 0.65
C VAL A 152 -0.95 13.95 0.98
N GLY A 153 -0.15 14.33 -0.02
CA GLY A 153 1.32 14.37 0.12
C GLY A 153 2.02 13.06 -0.19
N GLY A 154 1.28 12.07 -0.71
CA GLY A 154 1.85 10.93 -1.41
C GLY A 154 2.29 9.76 -0.54
N GLU A 155 2.07 9.66 0.78
CA GLU A 155 2.38 8.40 1.48
C GLU A 155 1.31 7.94 2.48
N PRO A 156 0.92 6.64 2.47
CA PRO A 156 -0.15 6.12 3.31
C PRO A 156 0.19 6.10 4.81
N PHE A 157 1.47 6.26 5.16
CA PHE A 157 1.98 6.25 6.53
C PHE A 157 2.37 7.64 7.04
N ASN A 158 2.33 8.67 6.20
CA ASN A 158 2.71 10.02 6.60
C ASN A 158 1.77 10.55 7.69
N GLY A 159 2.36 11.08 8.78
CA GLY A 159 1.62 11.62 9.92
C GLY A 159 1.18 10.60 10.96
N ILE A 160 1.48 9.31 10.78
CA ILE A 160 1.23 8.26 11.78
C ILE A 160 2.58 7.83 12.38
N PRO A 161 2.82 8.11 13.68
CA PRO A 161 4.08 7.73 14.31
C PRO A 161 4.09 6.23 14.62
N TYR A 162 4.70 5.43 13.75
CA TYR A 162 5.10 4.07 14.08
C TYR A 162 6.46 4.06 14.79
N PRO A 163 6.67 3.18 15.79
CA PRO A 163 7.95 3.03 16.45
C PRO A 163 9.02 2.61 15.42
N TRP A 164 10.24 3.09 15.58
CA TRP A 164 11.35 2.79 14.66
C TRP A 164 11.64 1.28 14.63
N GLU A 165 11.39 0.57 15.73
CA GLU A 165 11.50 -0.89 15.83
C GLU A 165 10.58 -1.59 14.83
N ALA A 166 9.36 -1.08 14.62
CA ALA A 166 8.43 -1.64 13.64
C ALA A 166 8.89 -1.37 12.21
N LYS A 167 9.51 -0.20 11.95
CA LYS A 167 10.11 0.12 10.65
C LYS A 167 11.24 -0.84 10.31
N LEU A 168 12.13 -1.09 11.25
CA LEU A 168 13.22 -2.04 11.06
C LEU A 168 12.72 -3.47 10.92
N ALA A 169 11.75 -3.90 11.72
CA ALA A 169 11.16 -5.24 11.59
C ALA A 169 10.47 -5.42 10.23
N CYS A 170 9.78 -4.39 9.72
CA CYS A 170 9.25 -4.37 8.36
C CYS A 170 10.37 -4.52 7.33
N LEU A 171 11.41 -3.68 7.39
CA LEU A 171 12.53 -3.73 6.45
C LEU A 171 13.24 -5.09 6.45
N ASP A 172 13.47 -5.64 7.63
CA ASP A 172 14.09 -6.94 7.83
C ASP A 172 13.24 -8.05 7.21
N ALA A 173 11.94 -8.07 7.50
CA ALA A 173 11.01 -9.09 7.00
C ALA A 173 10.79 -9.02 5.49
N VAL A 174 10.66 -7.81 4.92
CA VAL A 174 10.34 -7.61 3.50
C VAL A 174 11.55 -7.84 2.60
N LEU A 175 12.74 -7.37 3.00
CA LEU A 175 13.89 -7.31 2.09
C LEU A 175 15.08 -8.15 2.56
N ILE A 176 15.44 -8.09 3.84
CA ILE A 176 16.73 -8.67 4.30
C ILE A 176 16.61 -10.18 4.53
N HIS A 177 15.53 -10.62 5.17
CA HIS A 177 15.29 -12.02 5.55
C HIS A 177 14.38 -12.76 4.58
N ALA A 178 13.67 -12.06 3.70
CA ALA A 178 12.88 -12.68 2.65
C ALA A 178 13.78 -13.51 1.73
N GLU A 179 13.43 -14.78 1.49
CA GLU A 179 14.08 -15.57 0.44
C GLU A 179 13.80 -14.91 -0.92
N GLU A 180 12.52 -14.74 -1.22
CA GLU A 180 12.00 -14.02 -2.38
C GLU A 180 11.19 -12.80 -1.91
N PRO A 181 11.63 -11.56 -2.21
CA PRO A 181 10.90 -10.36 -1.79
C PRO A 181 9.56 -10.22 -2.51
N ASP A 182 8.47 -10.08 -1.75
CA ASP A 182 7.11 -9.94 -2.30
C ASP A 182 6.89 -8.52 -2.84
N ARG A 183 6.77 -8.39 -4.16
CA ARG A 183 6.51 -7.13 -4.87
C ARG A 183 5.29 -6.37 -4.33
N LEU A 184 4.20 -7.08 -4.02
CA LEU A 184 2.99 -6.45 -3.48
C LEU A 184 3.27 -5.82 -2.12
N VAL A 185 3.93 -6.57 -1.23
CA VAL A 185 4.26 -6.11 0.13
C VAL A 185 5.25 -4.94 0.06
N ILE A 186 6.25 -5.00 -0.81
CA ILE A 186 7.18 -3.89 -1.08
C ILE A 186 6.40 -2.64 -1.47
N ASN A 187 5.53 -2.76 -2.47
CA ASN A 187 4.75 -1.64 -2.99
C ASN A 187 3.79 -1.04 -1.93
N CYS A 188 3.25 -1.89 -1.05
CA CYS A 188 2.38 -1.50 0.05
C CYS A 188 3.11 -0.84 1.23
N LEU A 189 4.29 -1.35 1.62
CA LEU A 189 4.93 -0.98 2.89
C LEU A 189 6.17 -0.12 2.74
N ILE A 190 6.94 -0.20 1.65
CA ILE A 190 8.25 0.47 1.59
C ILE A 190 8.13 1.82 0.88
N GLY A 191 8.06 2.90 1.68
CA GLY A 191 8.02 4.31 1.26
C GLY A 191 9.08 5.18 1.97
N GLN A 192 8.89 6.49 2.00
CA GLN A 192 9.67 7.48 2.76
C GLN A 192 9.41 7.37 4.26
N TRP A 193 8.26 6.86 4.70
CA TRP A 193 8.05 6.68 6.14
C TRP A 193 9.05 5.67 6.77
N ILE A 194 9.63 4.76 5.98
CA ILE A 194 10.59 3.74 6.44
C ILE A 194 11.96 4.35 6.78
N ASP A 195 12.44 5.33 6.01
CA ASP A 195 13.79 5.88 6.16
C ASP A 195 13.88 7.01 7.21
N THR A 196 12.74 7.52 7.69
CA THR A 196 12.69 8.62 8.67
C THR A 196 12.81 8.18 10.13
N GLY A 197 13.58 8.92 10.94
CA GLY A 197 13.61 8.79 12.40
C GLY A 197 14.19 7.49 12.93
N LEU A 198 15.06 6.83 12.15
CA LEU A 198 15.78 5.63 12.57
C LEU A 198 17.02 6.00 13.39
N PRO A 199 17.39 5.23 14.44
CA PRO A 199 18.68 5.37 15.09
C PRO A 199 19.83 5.08 14.11
N GLN A 200 20.84 5.96 14.05
CA GLN A 200 21.93 5.90 13.07
C GLN A 200 22.63 4.53 13.03
N ASP A 201 22.98 3.97 14.19
CA ASP A 201 23.66 2.68 14.27
C ASP A 201 22.81 1.53 13.73
N GLU A 202 21.49 1.58 13.95
CA GLU A 202 20.56 0.55 13.49
C GLU A 202 20.27 0.67 11.99
N ALA A 203 20.12 1.91 11.49
CA ALA A 203 20.01 2.19 10.07
C ALA A 203 21.26 1.71 9.31
N HIS A 204 22.45 2.00 9.84
CA HIS A 204 23.72 1.56 9.24
C HIS A 204 23.83 0.03 9.17
N LYS A 205 23.42 -0.70 10.21
CA LYS A 205 23.40 -2.17 10.17
C LYS A 205 22.51 -2.71 9.04
N ARG A 206 21.33 -2.11 8.83
CA ARG A 206 20.39 -2.51 7.77
C ARG A 206 20.91 -2.12 6.40
N LEU A 207 21.55 -0.96 6.27
CA LEU A 207 22.22 -0.53 5.05
C LEU A 207 23.27 -1.55 4.61
N VAL A 208 24.16 -1.96 5.51
CA VAL A 208 25.16 -3.01 5.25
C VAL A 208 24.50 -4.33 4.85
N ALA A 209 23.37 -4.70 5.47
CA ALA A 209 22.65 -5.93 5.13
C ALA A 209 22.00 -5.86 3.74
N LEU A 210 21.45 -4.71 3.36
CA LEU A 210 20.89 -4.47 2.03
C LEU A 210 21.97 -4.50 0.95
N CYS A 211 23.13 -3.86 1.17
CA CYS A 211 24.27 -3.94 0.24
C CYS A 211 24.70 -5.40 0.01
N ARG A 212 24.87 -6.18 1.09
CA ARG A 212 25.22 -7.60 0.98
C ARG A 212 24.20 -8.42 0.21
N ARG A 213 22.90 -8.11 0.34
CA ARG A 213 21.85 -8.77 -0.45
C ARG A 213 22.02 -8.43 -1.93
N LEU A 214 22.20 -7.16 -2.25
CA LEU A 214 22.39 -6.70 -3.62
C LEU A 214 23.65 -7.33 -4.25
N GLU A 215 24.75 -7.42 -3.52
CA GLU A 215 25.99 -8.09 -3.96
C GLU A 215 25.82 -9.59 -4.19
N ARG A 216 25.05 -10.27 -3.33
CA ARG A 216 24.73 -11.69 -3.49
C ARG A 216 23.98 -11.94 -4.80
N GLY A 217 23.16 -10.97 -5.22
CA GLY A 217 22.33 -11.04 -6.41
C GLY A 217 21.29 -12.16 -6.35
N GLY A 218 20.65 -12.40 -7.49
CA GLY A 218 19.65 -13.46 -7.66
C GLY A 218 18.21 -13.01 -7.40
N ASP A 219 18.03 -11.74 -7.07
CA ASP A 219 16.71 -11.11 -7.06
C ASP A 219 16.28 -10.73 -8.49
N PRO A 220 14.98 -10.61 -8.77
CA PRO A 220 14.50 -10.07 -10.03
C PRO A 220 15.05 -8.66 -10.31
N PRO A 221 15.31 -8.26 -11.58
CA PRO A 221 15.93 -6.97 -11.90
C PRO A 221 15.20 -5.73 -11.34
N ASP A 222 13.87 -5.79 -11.24
CA ASP A 222 13.08 -4.72 -10.64
C ASP A 222 13.31 -4.58 -9.13
N ILE A 223 13.53 -5.70 -8.43
CA ILE A 223 13.89 -5.74 -7.02
C ILE A 223 15.33 -5.25 -6.81
N GLU A 224 16.29 -5.67 -7.62
CA GLU A 224 17.68 -5.19 -7.53
C GLU A 224 17.75 -3.66 -7.75
N ARG A 225 17.03 -3.17 -8.75
CA ARG A 225 16.87 -1.72 -9.00
C ARG A 225 16.25 -1.00 -7.80
N PHE A 226 15.20 -1.58 -7.22
CA PHE A 226 14.55 -1.05 -6.03
C PHE A 226 15.49 -0.99 -4.82
N LEU A 227 16.28 -2.06 -4.59
CA LEU A 227 17.26 -2.12 -3.51
C LEU A 227 18.32 -1.03 -3.62
N GLY A 228 18.91 -0.82 -4.80
CA GLY A 228 19.93 0.22 -4.99
C GLY A 228 19.41 1.64 -4.73
N GLU A 229 18.16 1.93 -5.10
CA GLU A 229 17.52 3.22 -4.80
C GLU A 229 17.14 3.36 -3.31
N LEU A 230 16.73 2.27 -2.65
CA LEU A 230 16.52 2.29 -1.19
C LEU A 230 17.83 2.50 -0.43
N ILE A 231 18.91 1.84 -0.84
CA ILE A 231 20.27 2.02 -0.29
C ILE A 231 20.67 3.49 -0.40
N LYS A 232 20.51 4.08 -1.60
CA LYS A 232 20.77 5.51 -1.83
C LYS A 232 19.96 6.45 -0.94
N ARG A 233 18.72 6.09 -0.57
CA ARG A 233 17.90 6.89 0.36
C ARG A 233 18.32 6.75 1.82
N LEU A 234 18.86 5.59 2.21
CA LEU A 234 19.32 5.34 3.57
C LEU A 234 20.77 5.79 3.81
N ASP A 235 21.56 5.94 2.74
CA ASP A 235 22.95 6.40 2.79
C ASP A 235 23.07 7.93 2.73
N ASP A 236 22.49 8.61 3.72
CA ASP A 236 22.52 10.08 3.83
C ASP A 236 23.95 10.66 3.82
N ASP A 237 24.93 9.89 4.31
CA ASP A 237 26.35 10.28 4.40
C ASP A 237 27.18 9.90 3.16
N GLY A 238 26.58 9.20 2.17
CA GLY A 238 27.24 8.83 0.91
C GLY A 238 28.37 7.79 1.05
N GLN A 239 28.40 7.02 2.13
CA GLN A 239 29.46 6.04 2.41
C GLN A 239 29.39 4.78 1.54
N PHE A 240 28.25 4.55 0.91
CA PHE A 240 27.91 3.37 0.10
C PHE A 240 27.56 3.78 -1.33
N SER A 241 28.16 4.88 -1.81
CA SER A 241 27.89 5.46 -3.13
C SER A 241 28.10 4.49 -4.29
N GLU A 242 28.97 3.49 -4.16
CA GLU A 242 29.21 2.45 -5.14
C GLU A 242 28.00 1.51 -5.37
N TYR A 243 27.05 1.48 -4.43
CA TYR A 243 25.78 0.75 -4.54
C TYR A 243 24.63 1.65 -4.98
N HIS A 244 24.87 2.95 -5.14
CA HIS A 244 23.88 3.85 -5.71
C HIS A 244 23.79 3.51 -7.20
N ASN A 245 22.60 3.13 -7.66
CA ASN A 245 22.39 2.91 -9.09
C ASN A 245 22.66 4.23 -9.85
N GLU A 246 23.81 4.32 -10.51
CA GLU A 246 24.12 5.39 -11.44
C GLU A 246 23.37 5.15 -12.77
N GLY A 247 22.09 5.55 -12.80
CA GLY A 247 21.37 5.93 -14.02
C GLY A 247 21.14 4.84 -15.09
N GLY A 248 19.87 4.51 -15.32
CA GLY A 248 19.44 3.84 -16.55
C GLY A 248 17.94 3.95 -16.75
N LEU A 249 17.51 4.99 -17.47
CA LEU A 249 16.25 4.99 -18.22
C LEU A 249 16.29 3.80 -19.21
N TRP A 250 15.51 2.76 -18.94
CA TRP A 250 15.11 1.76 -19.93
C TRP A 250 13.68 1.33 -19.62
#